data_AF-A0A1S2XMA2-F1
#
_entry.id   AF-A0A1S2XMA2-F1
#
_cell.length_a   1.000
_cell.length_b   1.000
_cell.length_c   1.000
_cell.angle_alpha   90.00
_cell.angle_beta   90.00
_cell.angle_gamma   90.00
#
_symmetry.space_group_name_H-M   'P 1'
#
loop_
_entity.id
_entity.type
_entity.pdbx_description
1 polymer ?
#
loop_
_entity_poly.entity_id
_entity_poly.type
_entity_poly.pdbx_seq_one_letter_code
_entity_poly.pdbx_strand_id
1 'polypeptide(L)'
;MTLQPKPEPGSPPGFHLTNNNTNFEEKTIPELVNVLRAAFKMEVYDTVEAALVSRDNKLRTEILQLLEKVEMERLTRLQCEEELRKRDELCEKGKRAQESYEALLKEVKVTGLVDRETIGELRKKNTELECEVQKLKEKLVGETDALDVIRKKNGELEYEILELRTLKEKWVDDSNALVELRSKIHVLESDKIVLAGLGIKNGELEEKVNKNLTTIGKLRDENSKLADEKRKVETLLESLNTKFRGLHVRVSKLEDDSKLLTSGDVSVGVNNEGEPSADRVVRRNEDSHHSLGVIACTQLHSKGSKDAQGALSGEKCWKVYTRRPKKAVKMAGSSASWLFNSIQKA
;
A
#
# COMPACT_ATOMS: atom_id res chain seq x y z
N MET A 1 -69.23 -33.75 -34.19
CA MET A 1 -68.51 -34.35 -33.05
C MET A 1 -67.63 -33.27 -32.42
N THR A 2 -67.93 -32.90 -31.17
CA THR A 2 -67.02 -33.01 -30.01
C THR A 2 -65.50 -33.03 -30.30
N LEU A 3 -64.59 -32.26 -29.70
CA LEU A 3 -64.51 -31.49 -28.44
C LEU A 3 -63.39 -30.43 -28.57
N GLN A 4 -63.55 -29.29 -27.89
CA GLN A 4 -62.47 -28.43 -27.38
C GLN A 4 -61.79 -29.12 -26.17
N PRO A 5 -60.55 -28.77 -25.71
CA PRO A 5 -60.17 -27.37 -25.46
C PRO A 5 -58.67 -26.98 -25.57
N LYS A 6 -58.50 -25.67 -25.49
CA LYS A 6 -57.33 -24.84 -25.18
C LYS A 6 -56.57 -25.28 -23.92
N PRO A 7 -55.26 -25.02 -23.86
CA PRO A 7 -54.63 -24.49 -22.65
C PRO A 7 -54.08 -23.07 -22.86
N GLU A 8 -54.07 -22.34 -21.75
CA GLU A 8 -53.74 -20.94 -21.52
C GLU A 8 -52.28 -20.54 -21.82
N PRO A 9 -52.00 -19.22 -21.91
CA PRO A 9 -50.65 -18.71 -22.10
C PRO A 9 -49.83 -18.96 -20.83
N GLY A 10 -48.83 -19.83 -20.94
CA GLY A 10 -47.81 -20.00 -19.91
C GLY A 10 -47.09 -18.67 -19.67
N SER A 11 -47.14 -18.21 -18.42
CA SER A 11 -46.28 -17.12 -17.93
C SER A 11 -44.82 -17.39 -18.31
N PRO A 12 -44.03 -16.36 -18.65
CA PRO A 12 -42.61 -16.56 -18.88
C PRO A 12 -42.00 -17.13 -17.58
N PRO A 13 -41.15 -18.16 -17.67
CA PRO A 13 -40.49 -18.71 -16.50
C PRO A 13 -39.74 -17.58 -15.80
N GLY A 14 -39.99 -17.39 -14.51
CA GLY A 14 -39.11 -16.61 -13.66
C GLY A 14 -37.71 -17.18 -13.81
N PHE A 15 -36.83 -16.42 -14.46
CA PHE A 15 -35.43 -16.79 -14.58
C PHE A 15 -34.79 -16.66 -13.19
N HIS A 16 -34.96 -17.69 -12.37
CA HIS A 16 -34.03 -17.99 -11.30
C HIS A 16 -32.72 -18.46 -11.95
N LEU A 17 -31.94 -17.52 -12.47
CA LEU A 17 -30.55 -17.73 -12.88
C LEU A 17 -29.68 -17.60 -11.62
N THR A 18 -29.83 -18.55 -10.70
CA THR A 18 -28.76 -18.92 -9.77
C THR A 18 -27.73 -19.72 -10.56
N ASN A 19 -26.87 -19.02 -11.31
CA ASN A 19 -25.62 -19.61 -11.77
C ASN A 19 -24.50 -18.61 -11.58
N ASN A 20 -23.99 -18.58 -10.34
CA ASN A 20 -22.74 -17.92 -9.98
C ASN A 20 -21.58 -18.72 -10.59
N ASN A 21 -21.43 -18.69 -11.92
CA ASN A 21 -20.25 -19.21 -12.58
C ASN A 21 -19.35 -18.03 -12.94
N THR A 22 -18.49 -17.67 -11.98
CA THR A 22 -17.65 -16.47 -11.94
C THR A 22 -16.37 -16.57 -12.78
N ASN A 23 -16.13 -17.68 -13.48
CA ASN A 23 -14.99 -17.79 -14.40
C ASN A 23 -15.36 -17.19 -15.77
N PHE A 24 -15.09 -15.90 -15.93
CA PHE A 24 -15.34 -15.16 -17.17
C PHE A 24 -14.20 -15.27 -18.19
N GLU A 25 -13.01 -15.71 -17.77
CA GLU A 25 -11.83 -15.77 -18.64
C GLU A 25 -11.93 -16.85 -19.73
N GLU A 26 -12.66 -17.94 -19.44
CA GLU A 26 -12.86 -19.07 -20.36
C GLU A 26 -14.07 -18.89 -21.29
N LYS A 27 -14.89 -17.87 -21.06
CA LYS A 27 -16.13 -17.65 -21.82
C LYS A 27 -15.85 -17.03 -23.18
N THR A 28 -16.64 -17.43 -24.16
CA THR A 28 -16.61 -16.80 -25.49
C THR A 28 -17.22 -15.40 -25.45
N ILE A 29 -16.86 -14.52 -26.40
CA ILE A 29 -17.43 -13.16 -26.47
C ILE A 29 -18.98 -13.19 -26.51
N PRO A 30 -19.64 -14.08 -27.29
CA PRO A 30 -21.09 -14.21 -27.25
C PRO A 30 -21.65 -14.62 -25.88
N GLU A 31 -20.97 -15.51 -25.15
CA GLU A 31 -21.37 -15.91 -23.79
C GLU A 31 -21.24 -14.76 -22.80
N LEU A 32 -20.16 -13.98 -22.87
CA LEU A 32 -19.96 -12.78 -22.05
C LEU A 32 -21.05 -11.74 -22.32
N VAL A 33 -21.36 -11.47 -23.59
CA VAL A 33 -22.44 -10.56 -24.00
C VAL A 33 -23.81 -11.04 -23.52
N ASN A 34 -24.06 -12.35 -23.55
CA ASN A 34 -25.30 -12.93 -23.02
C ASN A 34 -25.42 -12.76 -21.49
N VAL A 35 -24.31 -12.89 -20.75
CA VAL A 35 -24.30 -12.62 -19.30
C VAL A 35 -24.61 -11.15 -19.01
N LEU A 36 -24.00 -10.21 -19.73
CA LEU A 36 -24.29 -8.78 -19.58
C LEU A 36 -25.75 -8.43 -19.88
N ARG A 37 -26.33 -9.07 -20.92
CA ARG A 37 -27.74 -8.87 -21.27
C ARG A 37 -28.71 -9.39 -20.20
N ALA A 38 -28.33 -10.46 -19.49
CA ALA A 38 -29.13 -11.07 -18.44
C ALA A 38 -28.94 -10.40 -17.06
N ALA A 39 -27.73 -9.94 -16.76
CA ALA A 39 -27.36 -9.32 -15.50
C ALA A 39 -27.32 -7.79 -15.66
N PHE A 40 -28.42 -7.12 -15.35
CA PHE A 40 -28.50 -5.65 -15.33
C PHE A 40 -27.82 -5.08 -14.05
N LYS A 41 -26.57 -5.46 -13.81
CA LYS A 41 -25.79 -5.15 -12.61
C LYS A 41 -24.40 -4.67 -12.98
N MET A 42 -24.00 -3.51 -12.47
CA MET A 42 -22.74 -2.83 -12.80
C MET A 42 -21.52 -3.69 -12.47
N GLU A 43 -21.56 -4.46 -11.38
CA GLU A 43 -20.43 -5.29 -10.94
C GLU A 43 -20.12 -6.42 -11.94
N VAL A 44 -21.12 -6.88 -12.69
CA VAL A 44 -20.94 -7.91 -13.73
C VAL A 44 -20.31 -7.29 -14.99
N TYR A 45 -20.61 -6.02 -15.29
CA TYR A 45 -19.94 -5.28 -16.36
C TYR A 45 -18.45 -5.15 -16.08
N ASP A 46 -18.08 -4.67 -14.88
CA ASP A 46 -16.67 -4.48 -14.49
C ASP A 46 -15.88 -5.80 -14.57
N THR A 47 -16.51 -6.91 -14.16
CA THR A 47 -15.86 -8.24 -14.19
C THR A 47 -15.65 -8.75 -15.62
N VAL A 48 -16.63 -8.56 -16.51
CA VAL A 48 -16.53 -8.95 -17.92
C VAL A 48 -15.53 -8.06 -18.65
N GLU A 49 -15.52 -6.76 -18.38
CA GLU A 49 -14.52 -5.82 -18.91
C GLU A 49 -13.11 -6.22 -18.50
N ALA A 50 -12.87 -6.52 -17.22
CA ALA A 50 -11.58 -6.99 -16.73
C ALA A 50 -11.12 -8.27 -17.44
N ALA A 51 -12.02 -9.23 -17.66
CA ALA A 51 -11.71 -10.47 -18.39
C ALA A 51 -11.33 -10.20 -19.86
N LEU A 52 -12.05 -9.30 -20.55
CA LEU A 52 -11.75 -8.91 -21.93
C LEU A 52 -10.42 -8.16 -22.04
N VAL A 53 -10.14 -7.24 -21.11
CA VAL A 53 -8.89 -6.50 -21.04
C VAL A 53 -7.71 -7.45 -20.77
N SER A 54 -7.87 -8.40 -19.85
CA SER A 54 -6.87 -9.45 -19.57
C SER A 54 -6.55 -10.24 -20.84
N ARG A 55 -7.57 -10.67 -21.58
CA ARG A 55 -7.42 -11.41 -22.84
C ARG A 55 -6.75 -10.58 -23.93
N ASP A 56 -7.13 -9.32 -24.10
CA ASP A 56 -6.52 -8.41 -25.08
C ASP A 56 -5.03 -8.21 -24.77
N ASN A 57 -4.67 -7.99 -23.51
CA ASN A 57 -3.28 -7.86 -23.08
C ASN A 57 -2.47 -9.15 -23.34
N LYS A 58 -3.06 -10.32 -23.09
CA LYS A 58 -2.43 -11.60 -23.39
C LYS A 58 -2.19 -11.77 -24.88
N LEU A 59 -3.18 -11.50 -25.72
CA LEU A 59 -3.06 -11.60 -27.18
C LEU A 59 -2.04 -10.61 -27.73
N ARG A 60 -2.03 -9.36 -27.24
CA ARG A 60 -0.99 -8.38 -27.61
C ARG A 60 0.41 -8.89 -27.29
N THR A 61 0.58 -9.54 -26.14
CA THR A 61 1.87 -10.13 -25.74
C THR A 61 2.26 -11.29 -26.65
N GLU A 62 1.33 -12.20 -26.97
CA GLU A 62 1.56 -13.31 -27.90
C GLU A 62 1.89 -12.83 -29.31
N ILE A 63 1.21 -11.79 -29.80
CA ILE A 63 1.50 -11.16 -31.09
C ILE A 63 2.92 -10.60 -31.10
N LEU A 64 3.33 -9.89 -30.05
CA LEU A 64 4.70 -9.35 -29.95
C LEU A 64 5.76 -10.46 -29.95
N GLN A 65 5.54 -11.54 -29.19
CA GLN A 65 6.45 -12.70 -29.15
C GLN A 65 6.55 -13.41 -30.50
N LEU A 66 5.44 -13.55 -31.22
CA LEU A 66 5.43 -14.15 -32.55
C LEU A 66 6.14 -13.27 -33.58
N LEU A 67 5.94 -11.95 -33.53
CA LEU A 67 6.64 -11.01 -34.40
C LEU A 67 8.16 -11.06 -34.19
N GLU A 68 8.60 -11.09 -32.94
CA GLU A 68 10.02 -11.24 -32.59
C GLU A 68 10.57 -12.57 -33.12
N LYS A 69 9.85 -13.67 -32.93
CA LYS A 69 10.26 -15.00 -33.41
C LYS A 69 10.40 -15.03 -34.94
N VAL A 70 9.44 -14.45 -35.66
CA VAL A 70 9.47 -14.39 -37.14
C VAL A 70 10.67 -13.57 -37.61
N GLU A 71 10.97 -12.44 -36.97
CA GLU A 71 12.13 -11.61 -37.36
C GLU A 71 13.46 -12.33 -37.07
N MET A 72 13.57 -13.01 -35.92
CA MET A 72 14.76 -13.81 -35.60
C MET A 72 14.98 -14.96 -36.59
N GLU A 73 13.91 -15.66 -36.99
CA GLU A 73 13.97 -16.70 -38.01
C GLU A 73 14.39 -16.13 -39.38
N ARG A 74 13.83 -14.98 -39.76
CA ARG A 74 14.17 -14.28 -41.01
C ARG A 74 15.64 -13.88 -41.06
N LEU A 75 16.18 -13.33 -39.97
CA LEU A 75 17.59 -12.97 -39.85
C LEU A 75 18.50 -14.19 -39.93
N THR A 76 18.15 -15.28 -39.24
CA THR A 76 18.91 -16.54 -39.27
C THR A 76 18.95 -17.13 -40.69
N ARG A 77 17.81 -17.13 -41.39
CA ARG A 77 17.72 -17.61 -42.78
C ARG A 77 18.61 -16.80 -43.72
N LEU A 78 18.56 -15.46 -43.61
CA LEU A 78 19.40 -14.57 -44.42
C LEU A 78 20.90 -14.82 -44.20
N GLN A 79 21.31 -15.02 -42.95
CA GLN A 79 22.70 -15.36 -42.62
C GLN A 79 23.13 -16.69 -43.26
N CYS A 80 22.31 -17.74 -43.13
CA CYS A 80 22.62 -19.03 -43.75
C CYS A 80 22.67 -18.96 -45.29
N GLU A 81 21.77 -18.20 -45.91
CA GLU A 81 21.74 -18.00 -47.37
C GLU A 81 22.97 -17.25 -47.86
N GLU A 82 23.41 -16.21 -47.14
CA GLU A 82 24.62 -15.47 -47.47
C GLU A 82 25.89 -16.35 -47.35
N GLU A 83 26.00 -17.15 -46.29
CA GLU A 83 27.12 -18.08 -46.12
C GLU A 83 27.14 -19.17 -47.19
N LEU A 84 25.97 -19.67 -47.61
CA LEU A 84 25.86 -20.62 -48.72
C LEU A 84 26.32 -19.99 -50.04
N ARG A 85 25.86 -18.77 -50.35
CA ARG A 85 26.29 -18.01 -51.54
C ARG A 85 27.81 -17.81 -51.57
N LYS A 86 28.43 -17.45 -50.44
CA LYS A 86 29.90 -17.30 -50.34
C LYS A 86 30.63 -18.60 -50.67
N ARG A 87 30.12 -19.74 -50.19
CA ARG A 87 30.70 -21.06 -50.51
C ARG A 87 30.57 -21.42 -51.98
N ASP A 88 29.42 -21.14 -52.59
CA ASP A 88 29.19 -21.41 -54.02
C ASP A 88 30.11 -20.56 -54.90
N GLU A 89 30.28 -19.27 -54.57
CA GLU A 89 31.23 -18.39 -55.27
C GLU A 89 32.68 -18.89 -55.18
N LEU A 90 33.09 -19.41 -54.02
CA LEU A 90 34.42 -20.01 -53.84
C LEU A 90 34.59 -21.29 -54.65
N CYS A 91 33.55 -22.14 -54.71
CA CYS A 91 33.55 -23.36 -55.52
C CYS A 91 33.74 -23.03 -57.00
N GLU A 92 32.98 -22.06 -57.52
CA GLU A 92 33.08 -21.62 -58.92
C GLU A 92 34.43 -20.95 -59.24
N LYS A 93 35.01 -20.18 -58.30
CA LYS A 93 36.38 -19.67 -58.44
C LYS A 93 37.40 -20.81 -58.47
N GLY A 94 37.27 -21.80 -57.59
CA GLY A 94 38.13 -22.98 -57.55
C GLY A 94 38.07 -23.77 -58.85
N LYS A 95 36.87 -24.01 -59.38
CA LYS A 95 36.66 -24.69 -60.65
C LYS A 95 37.32 -23.97 -61.82
N ARG A 96 37.12 -22.66 -61.95
CA ARG A 96 37.78 -21.84 -62.98
C ARG A 96 39.30 -21.84 -62.87
N ALA A 97 39.84 -21.78 -61.66
CA ALA A 97 41.28 -21.84 -61.44
C ALA A 97 41.84 -23.21 -61.87
N GLN A 98 41.17 -24.30 -61.50
CA GLN A 98 41.57 -25.64 -61.91
C GLN A 98 41.54 -25.81 -63.44
N GLU A 99 40.44 -25.40 -64.09
CA GLU A 99 40.31 -25.44 -65.55
C GLU A 99 41.42 -24.63 -66.24
N SER A 100 41.77 -23.46 -65.69
CA SER A 100 42.88 -22.64 -66.17
C SER A 100 44.23 -23.34 -66.04
N TYR A 101 44.52 -23.96 -64.89
CA TYR A 101 45.76 -24.72 -64.68
C TYR A 101 45.85 -25.93 -65.61
N GLU A 102 44.75 -26.66 -65.82
CA GLU A 102 44.72 -27.79 -66.75
C GLU A 102 44.95 -27.35 -68.21
N ALA A 103 44.40 -26.21 -68.61
CA ALA A 103 44.63 -25.63 -69.94
C ALA A 103 46.12 -25.26 -70.13
N LEU A 104 46.69 -24.52 -69.18
CA LEU A 104 48.11 -24.16 -69.17
C LEU A 104 49.02 -25.40 -69.20
N LEU A 105 48.71 -26.43 -68.42
CA LEU A 105 49.50 -27.66 -68.39
C LEU A 105 49.47 -28.39 -69.74
N LYS A 106 48.32 -28.43 -70.41
CA LYS A 106 48.20 -29.01 -71.76
C LYS A 106 49.02 -28.18 -72.76
N GLU A 107 48.93 -26.86 -72.70
CA GLU A 107 49.68 -25.96 -73.59
C GLU A 107 51.19 -26.10 -73.42
N VAL A 108 51.69 -26.11 -72.18
CA VAL A 108 53.12 -26.30 -71.86
C VAL A 108 53.64 -27.66 -72.35
N LYS A 109 52.83 -28.72 -72.23
CA LYS A 109 53.16 -30.05 -72.75
C LYS A 109 53.25 -30.09 -74.28
N VAL A 110 52.44 -29.29 -74.99
CA VAL A 110 52.40 -29.23 -76.46
C VAL A 110 53.50 -28.34 -77.02
N THR A 111 53.76 -27.19 -76.38
CA THR A 111 54.71 -26.20 -76.88
C THR A 111 56.16 -26.59 -76.66
N GLY A 112 56.46 -27.49 -75.70
CA GLY A 112 57.84 -27.96 -75.48
C GLY A 112 58.86 -26.83 -75.27
N LEU A 113 58.38 -25.65 -74.91
CA LEU A 113 59.10 -24.39 -75.01
C LEU A 113 59.45 -23.92 -73.61
N VAL A 114 60.61 -24.36 -73.17
CA VAL A 114 61.39 -23.61 -72.19
C VAL A 114 62.34 -22.74 -72.99
N ASP A 115 61.84 -21.60 -73.44
CA ASP A 115 62.73 -20.51 -73.79
C ASP A 115 63.35 -19.97 -72.48
N ARG A 116 64.68 -20.04 -72.41
CA ARG A 116 65.44 -19.80 -71.18
C ARG A 116 65.25 -18.36 -70.69
N GLU A 117 65.01 -17.44 -71.63
CA GLU A 117 64.82 -16.01 -71.37
C GLU A 117 63.48 -15.73 -70.68
N THR A 118 62.39 -16.32 -71.17
CA THR A 118 61.05 -16.20 -70.54
C THR A 118 61.04 -16.79 -69.13
N ILE A 119 61.76 -17.88 -68.89
CA ILE A 119 61.95 -18.41 -67.51
C ILE A 119 62.72 -17.42 -66.63
N GLY A 120 63.73 -16.74 -67.18
CA GLY A 120 64.48 -15.71 -66.46
C GLY A 120 63.59 -14.55 -66.00
N GLU A 121 62.74 -14.03 -66.90
CA GLU A 121 61.79 -12.96 -66.59
C GLU A 121 60.75 -13.38 -65.55
N LEU A 122 60.20 -14.59 -65.68
CA LEU A 122 59.24 -15.15 -64.73
C LEU A 122 59.87 -15.30 -63.34
N ARG A 123 61.11 -15.78 -63.25
CA ARG A 123 61.84 -15.86 -61.97
C ARG A 123 62.02 -14.49 -61.34
N LYS A 124 62.38 -13.47 -62.13
CA LYS A 124 62.53 -12.10 -61.64
C LYS A 124 61.22 -11.54 -61.10
N LYS A 125 60.12 -11.65 -61.85
CA LYS A 125 58.79 -11.24 -61.39
C LYS A 125 58.36 -12.00 -60.12
N ASN A 126 58.70 -13.28 -60.03
CA ASN A 126 58.37 -14.06 -58.85
C ASN A 126 59.14 -13.56 -57.61
N THR A 127 60.42 -13.21 -57.76
CA THR A 127 61.19 -12.59 -56.67
C THR A 127 60.66 -11.21 -56.26
N GLU A 128 60.21 -10.39 -57.22
CA GLU A 128 59.59 -9.09 -56.93
C GLU A 128 58.26 -9.26 -56.17
N LEU A 129 57.40 -10.19 -56.61
CA LEU A 129 56.15 -10.52 -55.94
C LEU A 129 56.37 -11.08 -54.53
N GLU A 130 57.37 -11.95 -54.34
CA GLU A 130 57.74 -12.44 -53.00
C GLU A 130 58.15 -11.29 -52.07
N CYS A 131 58.91 -10.31 -52.56
CA CYS A 131 59.25 -9.12 -51.79
C CYS A 131 58.03 -8.25 -51.44
N GLU A 132 57.08 -8.08 -52.36
CA GLU A 132 55.84 -7.33 -52.08
C GLU A 132 54.94 -8.05 -51.07
N VAL A 133 54.77 -9.37 -51.22
CA VAL A 133 54.05 -10.21 -50.27
C VAL A 133 54.66 -10.10 -48.88
N GLN A 134 56.00 -10.09 -48.78
CA GLN A 134 56.67 -9.92 -47.50
C GLN A 134 56.38 -8.55 -46.87
N LYS A 135 56.44 -7.46 -47.65
CA LYS A 135 56.07 -6.12 -47.16
C LYS A 135 54.61 -6.04 -46.71
N LEU A 136 53.69 -6.68 -47.42
CA LEU A 136 52.28 -6.71 -47.05
C LEU A 136 52.05 -7.49 -45.76
N LYS A 137 52.76 -8.61 -45.56
CA LYS A 137 52.72 -9.36 -44.30
C LYS A 137 53.20 -8.51 -43.11
N GLU A 138 54.29 -7.78 -43.26
CA GLU A 138 54.80 -6.89 -42.21
C GLU A 138 53.79 -5.79 -41.84
N LYS A 139 53.11 -5.19 -42.83
CA LYS A 139 52.03 -4.23 -42.57
C LYS A 139 50.85 -4.86 -41.84
N LEU A 140 50.45 -6.07 -42.23
CA LEU A 140 49.34 -6.79 -41.59
C LEU A 140 49.62 -7.07 -40.10
N VAL A 141 50.87 -7.37 -39.75
CA VAL A 141 51.27 -7.53 -38.34
C VAL A 141 51.07 -6.22 -37.57
N GLY A 142 51.53 -5.08 -38.12
CA GLY A 142 51.30 -3.78 -37.50
C GLY A 142 49.83 -3.39 -37.34
N GLU A 143 48.98 -3.72 -38.33
CA GLU A 143 47.53 -3.52 -38.25
C GLU A 143 46.88 -4.43 -37.19
N THR A 144 47.39 -5.66 -37.04
CA THR A 144 46.93 -6.62 -36.02
C THR A 144 47.23 -6.09 -34.62
N ASP A 145 48.42 -5.55 -34.39
CA ASP A 145 48.80 -4.94 -33.11
C ASP A 145 47.90 -3.73 -32.77
N ALA A 146 47.61 -2.88 -33.76
CA ALA A 146 46.71 -1.75 -33.60
C ALA A 146 45.27 -2.20 -33.24
N LEU A 147 44.77 -3.26 -33.87
CA LEU A 147 43.47 -3.85 -33.55
C LEU A 147 43.41 -4.41 -32.13
N ASP A 148 44.48 -5.02 -31.63
CA ASP A 148 44.56 -5.52 -30.25
C ASP A 148 44.49 -4.36 -29.22
N VAL A 149 45.16 -3.24 -29.50
CA VAL A 149 45.06 -2.02 -28.67
C VAL A 149 43.63 -1.49 -28.64
N ILE A 150 42.96 -1.42 -29.80
CA ILE A 150 41.55 -0.98 -29.90
C ILE A 150 40.65 -1.92 -29.12
N ARG A 151 40.82 -3.24 -29.24
CA ARG A 151 40.02 -4.24 -28.53
C ARG A 151 40.14 -4.07 -27.01
N LYS A 152 41.35 -3.83 -26.51
CA LYS A 152 41.59 -3.57 -25.08
C LYS A 152 40.87 -2.30 -24.63
N LYS A 153 41.00 -1.21 -25.38
CA LYS A 153 40.33 0.07 -25.08
C LYS A 153 38.81 -0.05 -25.10
N ASN A 154 38.25 -0.82 -26.02
CA ASN A 154 36.82 -1.06 -26.08
C ASN A 154 36.32 -1.81 -24.83
N GLY A 155 37.07 -2.80 -24.35
CA GLY A 155 36.76 -3.50 -23.10
C GLY A 155 36.81 -2.59 -21.86
N GLU A 156 37.78 -1.67 -21.79
CA GLU A 156 37.86 -0.65 -20.72
C GLU A 156 36.62 0.26 -20.73
N LEU A 157 36.21 0.76 -21.91
CA LEU A 157 35.01 1.60 -22.06
C LEU A 157 33.71 0.84 -21.74
N GLU A 158 33.60 -0.41 -22.14
CA GLU A 158 32.45 -1.26 -21.80
C GLU A 158 32.30 -1.44 -20.28
N TYR A 159 33.42 -1.56 -19.57
CA TYR A 159 33.44 -1.62 -18.11
C TYR A 159 32.99 -0.30 -17.47
N GLU A 160 33.53 0.84 -17.91
CA GLU A 160 33.10 2.16 -17.43
C GLU A 160 31.60 2.42 -17.68
N ILE A 161 31.09 2.03 -18.86
CA ILE A 161 29.65 2.13 -19.18
C ILE A 161 28.82 1.28 -18.21
N LEU A 162 29.30 0.10 -17.83
CA LEU A 162 28.61 -0.75 -16.88
C LEU A 162 28.58 -0.11 -15.48
N GLU A 163 29.70 0.44 -15.01
CA GLU A 163 29.73 1.17 -13.73
C GLU A 163 28.79 2.37 -13.73
N LEU A 164 28.80 3.18 -14.80
CA LEU A 164 27.88 4.32 -14.94
C LEU A 164 26.41 3.90 -14.89
N ARG A 165 26.05 2.75 -15.49
CA ARG A 165 24.68 2.22 -15.37
C ARG A 165 24.32 1.87 -13.94
N THR A 166 25.23 1.23 -13.19
CA THR A 166 24.97 0.90 -11.77
C THR A 166 24.85 2.14 -10.89
N LEU A 167 25.65 3.18 -11.15
CA LEU A 167 25.55 4.46 -10.43
C LEU A 167 24.24 5.16 -10.76
N LYS A 168 23.82 5.14 -12.02
CA LYS A 168 22.53 5.71 -12.46
C LYS A 168 21.35 5.05 -11.74
N GLU A 169 21.36 3.72 -11.61
CA GLU A 169 20.32 2.97 -10.89
C GLU A 169 20.24 3.42 -9.42
N LYS A 170 21.38 3.47 -8.72
CA LYS A 170 21.43 3.97 -7.33
C LYS A 170 20.92 5.41 -7.21
N TRP A 171 21.28 6.27 -8.15
CA TRP A 171 20.83 7.66 -8.14
C TRP A 171 19.31 7.79 -8.30
N VAL A 172 18.70 6.91 -9.11
CA VAL A 172 17.24 6.84 -9.23
C VAL A 172 16.61 6.38 -7.92
N ASP A 173 17.16 5.36 -7.25
CA ASP A 173 16.68 4.90 -5.95
C ASP A 173 16.77 5.99 -4.87
N ASP A 174 17.91 6.70 -4.79
CA ASP A 174 18.10 7.82 -3.87
C ASP A 174 17.12 8.96 -4.15
N SER A 175 16.86 9.26 -5.43
CA SER A 175 15.87 10.26 -5.84
C SER A 175 14.46 9.88 -5.39
N ASN A 176 14.08 8.60 -5.51
CA ASN A 176 12.81 8.08 -5.03
C ASN A 176 12.70 8.17 -3.50
N ALA A 177 13.76 7.80 -2.78
CA ALA A 177 13.81 7.95 -1.32
C ALA A 177 13.67 9.42 -0.88
N LEU A 178 14.26 10.36 -1.62
CA LEU A 178 14.08 11.80 -1.38
C LEU A 178 12.64 12.26 -1.62
N VAL A 179 11.93 11.71 -2.60
CA VAL A 179 10.50 12.00 -2.80
C VAL A 179 9.68 11.54 -1.60
N GLU A 180 9.92 10.33 -1.07
CA GLU A 180 9.23 9.84 0.12
C GLU A 180 9.49 10.71 1.35
N LEU A 181 10.75 11.12 1.57
CA LEU A 181 11.12 12.00 2.66
C LEU A 181 10.43 13.36 2.55
N ARG A 182 10.35 13.95 1.34
CA ARG A 182 9.61 15.20 1.11
C ARG A 182 8.14 15.05 1.45
N SER A 183 7.50 13.95 1.07
CA SER A 183 6.11 13.67 1.44
C SER A 183 5.91 13.57 2.95
N LYS A 184 6.82 12.87 3.66
CA LYS A 184 6.77 12.77 5.13
C LYS A 184 6.94 14.13 5.81
N ILE A 185 7.84 14.98 5.32
CA ILE A 185 8.03 16.36 5.83
C ILE A 185 6.74 17.15 5.66
N HIS A 186 6.07 17.07 4.50
CA HIS A 186 4.83 17.79 4.26
C HIS A 186 3.70 17.40 5.23
N VAL A 187 3.60 16.12 5.57
CA VAL A 187 2.65 15.63 6.60
C VAL A 187 3.00 16.20 7.97
N LEU A 188 4.27 16.13 8.37
CA LEU A 188 4.72 16.67 9.67
C LEU A 188 4.51 18.19 9.79
N GLU A 189 4.70 18.93 8.69
CA GLU A 189 4.40 20.37 8.64
C GLU A 189 2.91 20.65 8.91
N SER A 190 2.04 19.82 8.35
CA SER A 190 0.59 19.90 8.57
C SER A 190 0.23 19.57 10.03
N ASP A 191 0.80 18.51 10.59
CA ASP A 191 0.58 18.13 12.00
C ASP A 191 1.07 19.22 12.97
N LYS A 192 2.18 19.88 12.67
CA LYS A 192 2.71 21.01 13.45
C LYS A 192 1.70 22.16 13.55
N ILE A 193 1.00 22.47 12.45
CA ILE A 193 -0.05 23.51 12.44
C ILE A 193 -1.23 23.08 13.34
N VAL A 194 -1.66 21.82 13.24
CA VAL A 194 -2.75 21.29 14.09
C VAL A 194 -2.37 21.36 15.56
N LEU A 195 -1.15 20.94 15.92
CA LEU A 195 -0.64 21.00 17.30
C LEU A 195 -0.58 22.44 17.84
N ALA A 196 -0.13 23.40 17.03
CA ALA A 196 -0.14 24.81 17.42
C ALA A 196 -1.57 25.30 17.72
N GLY A 197 -2.55 24.93 16.89
CA GLY A 197 -3.97 25.25 17.11
C GLY A 197 -4.54 24.62 18.39
N LEU A 198 -4.16 23.39 18.71
CA LEU A 198 -4.52 22.75 19.98
C LEU A 198 -3.89 23.47 21.19
N GLY A 199 -2.64 23.93 21.06
CA GLY A 199 -1.97 24.72 22.10
C GLY A 199 -2.73 26.00 22.47
N ILE A 200 -3.22 26.74 21.47
CA ILE A 200 -4.03 27.95 21.68
C ILE A 200 -5.31 27.62 22.44
N LYS A 201 -6.06 26.61 21.97
CA LYS A 201 -7.32 26.18 22.63
C LYS A 201 -7.10 25.72 24.07
N ASN A 202 -5.97 25.06 24.35
CA ASN A 202 -5.64 24.63 25.70
C ASN A 202 -5.39 25.85 26.62
N GLY A 203 -4.71 26.89 26.12
CA GLY A 203 -4.53 28.15 26.84
C GLY A 203 -5.85 28.87 27.15
N GLU A 204 -6.77 28.93 26.18
CA GLU A 204 -8.12 29.50 26.39
C GLU A 204 -8.91 28.74 27.47
N LEU A 205 -8.82 27.40 27.46
CA LEU A 205 -9.45 26.55 28.48
C LEU A 205 -8.85 26.77 29.86
N GLU A 206 -7.51 26.86 29.96
CA GLU A 206 -6.81 27.14 31.21
C GLU A 206 -7.23 28.49 31.80
N GLU A 207 -7.33 29.54 30.97
CA GLU A 207 -7.82 30.85 31.39
C GLU A 207 -9.26 30.77 31.91
N LYS A 208 -10.14 30.02 31.23
CA LYS A 208 -11.54 29.83 31.63
C LYS A 208 -11.64 29.06 32.95
N VAL A 209 -10.84 28.02 33.14
CA VAL A 209 -10.76 27.27 34.40
C VAL A 209 -10.30 28.18 35.54
N ASN A 210 -9.26 29.00 35.32
CA ASN A 210 -8.79 29.94 36.32
C ASN A 210 -9.87 30.97 36.70
N LYS A 211 -10.57 31.56 35.72
CA LYS A 211 -11.72 32.43 35.98
C LYS A 211 -12.79 31.73 36.83
N ASN A 212 -13.16 30.50 36.49
CA ASN A 212 -14.14 29.72 37.25
C ASN A 212 -13.68 29.45 38.69
N LEU A 213 -12.41 29.11 38.91
CA LEU A 213 -11.85 28.89 40.25
C LEU A 213 -11.93 30.16 41.11
N THR A 214 -11.62 31.34 40.53
CA THR A 214 -11.77 32.60 41.26
C THR A 214 -13.22 32.89 41.65
N THR A 215 -14.18 32.61 40.76
CA THR A 215 -15.62 32.74 41.05
C THR A 215 -16.07 31.78 42.14
N ILE A 216 -15.65 30.51 42.08
CA ILE A 216 -15.94 29.51 43.11
C ILE A 216 -15.38 29.96 44.47
N GLY A 217 -14.18 30.56 44.50
CA GLY A 217 -13.60 31.14 45.71
C GLY A 217 -14.48 32.22 46.32
N LYS A 218 -14.91 33.22 45.54
CA LYS A 218 -15.80 34.30 45.99
C LYS A 218 -17.13 33.77 46.56
N LEU A 219 -17.76 32.83 45.85
CA LEU A 219 -19.00 32.20 46.30
C LEU A 219 -18.82 31.43 47.61
N ARG A 220 -17.66 30.78 47.80
CA ARG A 220 -17.34 30.09 49.06
C ARG A 220 -17.26 31.08 50.22
N ASP A 221 -16.59 32.21 50.04
CA ASP A 221 -16.46 33.25 51.07
C ASP A 221 -17.83 33.86 51.43
N GLU A 222 -18.66 34.14 50.43
CA GLU A 222 -20.04 34.62 50.64
C GLU A 222 -20.89 33.58 51.39
N ASN A 223 -20.80 32.31 51.02
CA ASN A 223 -21.55 31.25 51.67
C ASN A 223 -21.10 31.05 53.13
N SER A 224 -19.80 31.22 53.43
CA SER A 224 -19.29 31.24 54.80
C SER A 224 -19.86 32.40 55.62
N LYS A 225 -19.95 33.62 55.05
CA LYS A 225 -20.58 34.76 55.73
C LYS A 225 -22.07 34.53 56.01
N LEU A 226 -22.81 34.02 55.02
CA LEU A 226 -24.22 33.70 55.18
C LEU A 226 -24.43 32.61 56.25
N ALA A 227 -23.55 31.61 56.33
CA ALA A 227 -23.60 30.60 57.39
C ALA A 227 -23.38 31.20 58.79
N ASP A 228 -22.48 32.19 58.93
CA ASP A 228 -22.26 32.91 60.18
C ASP A 228 -23.47 33.75 60.59
N GLU A 229 -24.07 34.46 59.63
CA GLU A 229 -25.30 35.24 59.84
C GLU A 229 -26.48 34.34 60.23
N LYS A 230 -26.65 33.20 59.55
CA LYS A 230 -27.66 32.20 59.87
C LYS A 230 -27.53 31.72 61.32
N ARG A 231 -26.31 31.37 61.77
CA ARG A 231 -26.05 30.95 63.16
C ARG A 231 -26.40 32.04 64.18
N LYS A 232 -26.12 33.31 63.88
CA LYS A 232 -26.52 34.44 64.75
C LYS A 232 -28.03 34.55 64.87
N VAL A 233 -28.76 34.46 63.76
CA VAL A 233 -30.23 34.49 63.75
C VAL A 233 -30.80 33.31 64.51
N GLU A 234 -30.29 32.10 64.31
CA GLU A 234 -30.70 30.90 65.05
C GLU A 234 -30.51 31.09 66.57
N THR A 235 -29.38 31.66 67.00
CA THR A 235 -29.10 31.95 68.42
C THR A 235 -30.08 32.99 69.00
N LEU A 236 -30.39 34.05 68.25
CA LEU A 236 -31.38 35.06 68.66
C LEU A 236 -32.78 34.48 68.76
N LEU A 237 -33.18 33.65 67.80
CA LEU A 237 -34.48 32.97 67.77
C LEU A 237 -34.62 32.03 68.98
N GLU A 238 -33.59 31.24 69.29
CA GLU A 238 -33.59 30.37 70.47
C GLU A 238 -33.72 31.18 71.76
N SER A 239 -32.96 32.29 71.89
CA SER A 239 -33.09 33.22 73.01
C SER A 239 -34.51 33.79 73.13
N LEU A 240 -35.11 34.21 72.02
CA LEU A 240 -36.48 34.73 72.00
C LEU A 240 -37.50 33.67 72.43
N ASN A 241 -37.37 32.44 71.92
CA ASN A 241 -38.22 31.30 72.30
C ASN A 241 -38.11 31.01 73.81
N THR A 242 -36.92 31.09 74.41
CA THR A 242 -36.77 30.93 75.86
C THR A 242 -37.46 32.03 76.66
N LYS A 243 -37.39 33.29 76.19
CA LYS A 243 -38.09 34.42 76.82
C LYS A 243 -39.61 34.27 76.70
N PHE A 244 -40.12 33.89 75.53
CA PHE A 244 -41.54 33.62 75.33
C PHE A 244 -42.03 32.48 76.22
N ARG A 245 -41.29 31.38 76.32
CA ARG A 245 -41.61 30.29 77.25
C ARG A 245 -41.70 30.77 78.70
N GLY A 246 -40.73 31.60 79.14
CA GLY A 246 -40.75 32.20 80.47
C GLY A 246 -41.91 33.18 80.70
N LEU A 247 -42.27 33.98 79.69
CA LEU A 247 -43.46 34.84 79.70
C LEU A 247 -44.73 34.01 79.80
N HIS A 248 -44.86 32.97 78.97
CA HIS A 248 -46.02 32.08 78.96
C HIS A 248 -46.26 31.47 80.35
N VAL A 249 -45.22 30.96 81.02
CA VAL A 249 -45.31 30.46 82.41
C VAL A 249 -45.80 31.54 83.38
N ARG A 250 -45.29 32.77 83.29
CA ARG A 250 -45.74 33.88 84.16
C ARG A 250 -47.19 34.28 83.90
N VAL A 251 -47.60 34.31 82.64
CA VAL A 251 -48.98 34.59 82.24
C VAL A 251 -49.91 33.50 82.75
N SER A 252 -49.58 32.21 82.56
CA SER A 252 -50.37 31.10 83.12
C SER A 252 -50.50 31.20 84.64
N LYS A 253 -49.41 31.55 85.35
CA LYS A 253 -49.47 31.77 86.80
C LYS A 253 -50.39 32.93 87.18
N LEU A 254 -50.28 34.08 86.49
CA LEU A 254 -51.17 35.23 86.72
C LEU A 254 -52.63 34.91 86.40
N GLU A 255 -52.90 34.12 85.37
CA GLU A 255 -54.25 33.63 85.06
C GLU A 255 -54.79 32.76 86.20
N ASP A 256 -53.97 31.87 86.77
CA ASP A 256 -54.37 31.04 87.90
C ASP A 256 -54.55 31.87 89.20
N ASP A 257 -53.66 32.82 89.48
CA ASP A 257 -53.79 33.76 90.61
C ASP A 257 -55.05 34.64 90.44
N SER A 258 -55.35 35.09 89.21
CA SER A 258 -56.59 35.82 88.90
C SER A 258 -57.82 34.96 89.11
N LYS A 259 -57.79 33.67 88.72
CA LYS A 259 -58.89 32.71 88.99
C LYS A 259 -59.12 32.54 90.50
N LEU A 260 -58.05 32.46 91.30
CA LEU A 260 -58.14 32.39 92.77
C LEU A 260 -58.74 33.67 93.36
N LEU A 261 -58.41 34.86 92.84
CA LEU A 261 -59.01 36.13 93.28
C LEU A 261 -60.49 36.24 92.89
N THR A 262 -60.89 35.69 91.76
CA THR A 262 -62.30 35.58 91.37
C THR A 262 -63.07 34.47 92.10
N SER A 263 -62.43 33.70 93.00
CA SER A 263 -63.09 32.65 93.81
C SER A 263 -63.62 33.11 95.17
N GLY A 264 -63.76 34.43 95.35
CA GLY A 264 -64.40 35.07 96.51
C GLY A 264 -65.73 35.76 96.19
N ASP A 265 -66.63 35.12 95.44
CA ASP A 265 -68.10 35.19 95.59
C ASP A 265 -68.80 34.36 94.49
N VAL A 266 -69.74 33.49 94.91
CA VAL A 266 -70.82 32.81 94.14
C VAL A 266 -70.35 31.84 93.03
N SER A 267 -70.32 30.52 93.26
CA SER A 267 -71.43 29.54 93.09
C SER A 267 -72.12 29.53 91.72
N VAL A 268 -72.41 28.31 91.23
CA VAL A 268 -73.12 27.94 89.99
C VAL A 268 -72.20 27.97 88.76
N GLY A 269 -71.89 26.87 88.06
CA GLY A 269 -72.59 25.61 87.92
C GLY A 269 -72.92 25.38 86.45
N VAL A 270 -72.62 24.17 85.98
CA VAL A 270 -73.17 23.48 84.80
C VAL A 270 -72.38 23.59 83.48
N ASN A 271 -72.24 22.40 82.91
CA ASN A 271 -71.44 21.98 81.76
C ASN A 271 -72.10 22.31 80.41
N ASN A 272 -71.24 22.34 79.38
CA ASN A 272 -71.38 21.88 77.99
C ASN A 272 -72.76 21.99 77.29
N GLU A 273 -72.82 22.78 76.23
CA GLU A 273 -72.81 22.31 74.82
C GLU A 273 -73.15 23.50 73.89
N GLY A 274 -72.46 23.59 72.74
CA GLY A 274 -72.70 24.65 71.77
C GLY A 274 -71.62 24.74 70.68
N GLU A 275 -71.55 23.73 69.82
CA GLU A 275 -71.20 23.96 68.40
C GLU A 275 -72.28 24.89 67.79
N PRO A 276 -72.00 25.74 66.76
CA PRO A 276 -71.60 25.20 65.46
C PRO A 276 -70.80 26.14 64.51
N SER A 277 -70.32 25.50 63.44
CA SER A 277 -70.41 25.96 62.04
C SER A 277 -69.33 26.86 61.41
N ALA A 278 -68.94 26.38 60.22
CA ALA A 278 -68.60 27.10 58.99
C ALA A 278 -67.12 27.42 58.67
N ASP A 279 -66.46 26.42 58.07
CA ASP A 279 -66.17 26.41 56.62
C ASP A 279 -65.34 27.57 56.02
N ARG A 280 -64.09 27.31 55.62
CA ARG A 280 -63.60 27.63 54.25
C ARG A 280 -62.25 26.99 53.88
N VAL A 281 -62.35 25.94 53.06
CA VAL A 281 -61.60 25.61 51.83
C VAL A 281 -60.43 26.53 51.41
N VAL A 282 -59.25 25.94 51.14
CA VAL A 282 -58.45 25.92 49.87
C VAL A 282 -57.19 25.06 50.15
N ARG A 283 -57.10 23.78 49.77
CA ARG A 283 -56.76 23.14 48.46
C ARG A 283 -55.39 23.48 47.85
N ARG A 284 -54.67 22.38 47.49
CA ARG A 284 -53.58 22.20 46.50
C ARG A 284 -52.13 22.36 47.04
N ASN A 285 -51.14 21.54 46.71
CA ASN A 285 -50.98 20.38 45.81
C ASN A 285 -49.67 19.63 46.20
N GLU A 286 -49.57 18.33 45.82
CA GLU A 286 -48.42 17.60 45.24
C GLU A 286 -46.98 18.16 45.46
N ASP A 287 -45.90 17.40 45.73
CA ASP A 287 -45.60 16.03 45.37
C ASP A 287 -44.29 15.54 46.06
N SER A 288 -44.20 14.22 46.14
CA SER A 288 -43.06 13.30 46.34
C SER A 288 -41.61 13.84 46.41
N HIS A 289 -40.90 13.52 47.51
CA HIS A 289 -39.43 13.36 47.51
C HIS A 289 -39.05 11.89 47.70
N HIS A 290 -38.45 11.30 46.66
CA HIS A 290 -37.80 10.00 46.70
C HIS A 290 -36.47 10.04 47.46
N SER A 291 -36.33 9.03 48.31
CA SER A 291 -35.15 8.19 48.55
C SER A 291 -33.80 8.87 48.82
N LEU A 292 -33.41 8.76 50.09
CA LEU A 292 -32.05 8.69 50.61
C LEU A 292 -31.13 7.81 49.74
N GLY A 293 -29.95 8.32 49.42
CA GLY A 293 -28.85 7.59 48.80
C GLY A 293 -27.54 7.98 49.47
N VAL A 294 -27.11 7.14 50.42
CA VAL A 294 -25.83 7.20 51.14
C VAL A 294 -24.71 6.85 50.17
N ILE A 295 -23.70 7.73 50.02
CA ILE A 295 -22.52 7.44 49.21
C ILE A 295 -21.47 6.77 50.10
N ALA A 296 -21.25 5.47 49.86
CA ALA A 296 -20.12 4.72 50.37
C ALA A 296 -18.86 5.04 49.55
N CYS A 297 -17.77 5.32 50.26
CA CYS A 297 -16.43 5.37 49.69
C CYS A 297 -15.96 3.94 49.40
N THR A 298 -15.53 3.66 48.16
CA THR A 298 -14.69 2.50 47.86
C THR A 298 -13.46 2.90 47.05
N GLN A 299 -12.34 2.39 47.55
CA GLN A 299 -11.00 2.42 46.99
C GLN A 299 -10.94 2.02 45.52
N LEU A 300 -10.15 2.75 44.75
CA LEU A 300 -9.61 2.26 43.48
C LEU A 300 -8.08 2.17 43.61
N HIS A 301 -7.58 0.97 43.35
CA HIS A 301 -6.18 0.59 43.44
C HIS A 301 -5.31 1.45 42.52
N SER A 302 -4.35 2.16 43.12
CA SER A 302 -3.19 2.69 42.42
C SER A 302 -2.24 1.56 42.04
N LYS A 303 -2.12 1.24 40.75
CA LYS A 303 -1.01 0.44 40.23
C LYS A 303 0.03 1.39 39.66
N GLY A 304 1.13 1.55 40.40
CA GLY A 304 2.26 2.36 39.95
C GLY A 304 2.98 1.73 38.77
N SER A 305 3.54 2.58 37.91
CA SER A 305 4.83 2.31 37.31
C SER A 305 5.59 3.62 37.15
N LYS A 306 6.83 3.54 37.61
CA LYS A 306 7.85 4.57 37.68
C LYS A 306 8.41 4.88 36.30
N ASP A 307 9.02 6.06 36.24
CA ASP A 307 9.88 6.59 35.21
C ASP A 307 10.97 5.60 34.73
N ALA A 308 11.28 5.68 33.43
CA ALA A 308 12.65 5.59 32.93
C ALA A 308 12.74 6.20 31.52
N GLN A 309 13.28 7.42 31.46
CA GLN A 309 14.05 7.90 30.31
C GLN A 309 15.36 7.11 30.20
N GLY A 310 15.87 6.93 28.99
CA GLY A 310 17.29 6.63 28.78
C GLY A 310 17.57 5.60 27.69
N ALA A 311 18.13 6.08 26.59
CA ALA A 311 18.55 5.35 25.40
C ALA A 311 19.64 4.29 25.66
N LEU A 312 19.77 3.30 24.76
CA LEU A 312 20.93 3.13 23.88
C LEU A 312 20.91 1.80 23.11
N SER A 313 21.31 1.91 21.84
CA SER A 313 22.05 0.96 20.98
C SER A 313 21.76 -0.54 21.06
N GLY A 314 21.39 -1.11 19.91
CA GLY A 314 21.46 -2.55 19.68
C GLY A 314 21.04 -2.91 18.27
N GLU A 315 21.92 -2.63 17.30
CA GLU A 315 21.87 -3.21 15.96
C GLU A 315 21.65 -4.72 16.05
N LYS A 316 20.58 -5.22 15.43
CA LYS A 316 20.49 -6.63 15.01
C LYS A 316 20.08 -6.71 13.56
N CYS A 317 21.12 -6.69 12.75
CA CYS A 317 21.22 -7.24 11.41
C CYS A 317 20.58 -8.64 11.34
N TRP A 318 19.48 -8.78 10.59
CA TRP A 318 19.03 -10.08 10.10
C TRP A 318 19.54 -10.26 8.67
N LYS A 319 20.73 -10.85 8.56
CA LYS A 319 21.21 -11.51 7.33
C LYS A 319 20.35 -12.74 7.08
N VAL A 320 19.42 -12.68 6.13
CA VAL A 320 18.83 -13.89 5.53
C VAL A 320 19.64 -14.22 4.28
N TYR A 321 20.41 -15.29 4.38
CA TYR A 321 21.22 -15.83 3.29
C TYR A 321 20.33 -16.34 2.15
N THR A 322 20.61 -15.85 0.95
CA THR A 322 20.14 -16.43 -0.32
C THR A 322 20.62 -17.87 -0.47
N ARG A 323 19.71 -18.83 -0.65
CA ARG A 323 20.04 -20.17 -1.14
C ARG A 323 19.35 -20.37 -2.50
N ARG A 324 20.10 -20.13 -3.58
CA ARG A 324 19.72 -20.57 -4.94
C ARG A 324 19.77 -22.11 -5.00
N PRO A 325 18.72 -22.80 -5.48
CA PRO A 325 18.86 -24.21 -5.84
C PRO A 325 19.65 -24.33 -7.15
N LYS A 326 20.78 -25.04 -7.11
CA LYS A 326 21.51 -25.51 -8.28
C LYS A 326 20.62 -26.50 -9.04
N LYS A 327 20.13 -26.15 -10.23
CA LYS A 327 19.61 -27.14 -11.18
C LYS A 327 20.81 -27.89 -11.76
N ALA A 328 20.87 -29.19 -11.50
CA ALA A 328 21.75 -30.11 -12.21
C ALA A 328 21.19 -30.31 -13.63
N VAL A 329 21.85 -29.75 -14.63
CA VAL A 329 21.59 -30.12 -16.03
C VAL A 329 22.34 -31.44 -16.27
N LYS A 330 21.59 -32.53 -16.32
CA LYS A 330 22.08 -33.84 -16.76
C LYS A 330 22.04 -33.82 -18.30
N MET A 331 23.15 -33.45 -18.93
CA MET A 331 23.36 -33.65 -20.37
C MET A 331 23.54 -35.15 -20.61
N ALA A 332 22.45 -35.86 -20.91
CA ALA A 332 22.55 -37.16 -21.54
C ALA A 332 22.95 -36.93 -23.00
N GLY A 333 24.24 -37.07 -23.29
CA GLY A 333 24.75 -37.20 -24.65
C GLY A 333 24.16 -38.46 -25.27
N SER A 334 23.28 -38.27 -26.26
CA SER A 334 22.87 -39.32 -27.17
C SER A 334 24.06 -39.64 -28.08
N SER A 335 24.74 -40.76 -27.80
CA SER A 335 25.68 -41.38 -28.73
C SER A 335 24.93 -42.44 -29.56
N ALA A 336 24.66 -42.11 -30.81
CA ALA A 336 24.40 -43.06 -31.90
C ALA A 336 24.92 -42.39 -33.18
N SER A 337 26.17 -42.63 -33.58
CA SER A 337 26.64 -43.77 -34.40
C SER A 337 25.90 -43.92 -35.73
N TRP A 338 26.46 -43.38 -36.82
CA TRP A 338 26.48 -43.92 -38.20
C TRP A 338 27.69 -43.24 -38.91
N LEU A 339 28.84 -43.92 -39.06
CA LEU A 339 29.28 -44.69 -40.23
C LEU A 339 29.37 -43.88 -41.54
N PHE A 340 30.60 -43.59 -42.00
CA PHE A 340 31.14 -43.90 -43.34
C PHE A 340 32.61 -43.39 -43.40
N ASN A 341 33.61 -44.25 -43.21
CA ASN A 341 34.33 -45.07 -44.19
C ASN A 341 35.40 -44.31 -45.00
N SER A 342 36.66 -44.64 -44.70
CA SER A 342 37.84 -44.80 -45.57
C SER A 342 38.06 -43.86 -46.77
N ILE A 343 39.25 -43.25 -46.85
CA ILE A 343 40.27 -43.53 -47.88
C ILE A 343 41.62 -42.96 -47.42
N GLN A 344 42.52 -43.87 -47.04
CA GLN A 344 43.96 -43.70 -47.22
C GLN A 344 44.30 -44.25 -48.61
N LYS A 345 44.85 -43.40 -49.49
CA LYS A 345 45.86 -43.70 -50.53
C LYS A 345 45.87 -42.58 -51.58
N ALA A 346 46.91 -41.75 -51.55
CA ALA A 346 47.74 -41.33 -52.68
C ALA A 346 48.88 -40.49 -52.11
#